data_AF-A0A4P9VKA1-F1
#
_entry.id   AF-A0A4P9VKA1-F1
#
_cell.length_a   1.000
_cell.length_b   1.000
_cell.length_c   1.000
_cell.angle_alpha   90.00
_cell.angle_beta   90.00
_cell.angle_gamma   90.00
#
_symmetry.space_group_name_H-M   'P 1'
#
loop_
_entity.id
_entity.type
_entity.pdbx_description
1 polymer ?
#
loop_
_entity_poly.entity_id
_entity_poly.type
_entity_poly.pdbx_seq_one_letter_code
_entity_poly.pdbx_strand_id
1 'polypeptide(L)'
;MSEQSMKIFGYSNDDSETLLEMKEVSFLATPEILREIAEFLMASAEKFESDNKVDHLHFQDFFNINPEIDPDVISVKKLED
;
A
#
# COMPACT_ATOMS: atom_id res chain seq x y z
N MET A 1 8.29 24.03 -1.53
CA MET A 1 7.56 22.75 -1.49
C MET A 1 8.40 21.83 -0.64
N SER A 2 7.92 21.39 0.52
CA SER A 2 8.64 20.42 1.34
C SER A 2 8.79 19.13 0.53
N GLU A 3 10.02 18.61 0.42
CA GLU A 3 10.27 17.30 -0.19
C GLU A 3 9.55 16.23 0.63
N GLN A 4 8.39 15.77 0.18
CA GLN A 4 7.87 14.48 0.60
C GLN A 4 8.15 13.48 -0.52
N SER A 5 9.31 12.80 -0.39
CA SER A 5 9.63 11.63 -1.21
C SER A 5 8.73 10.49 -0.75
N MET A 6 7.60 10.31 -1.43
CA MET A 6 6.87 9.05 -1.42
C MET A 6 7.88 7.94 -1.75
N LYS A 7 7.90 6.90 -0.92
CA LYS A 7 8.71 5.71 -1.17
C LYS A 7 7.79 4.55 -1.54
N ILE A 8 8.24 3.76 -2.50
CA ILE A 8 7.58 2.52 -2.88
C ILE A 8 8.51 1.39 -2.42
N PHE A 9 7.93 0.36 -1.82
CA PHE A 9 8.67 -0.81 -1.39
C PHE A 9 8.01 -2.09 -1.91
N GLY A 10 8.82 -3.12 -2.12
CA GLY A 10 8.36 -4.46 -2.49
C GLY A 10 9.31 -5.52 -2.00
N TYR A 11 8.84 -6.76 -1.90
CA TYR A 11 9.67 -7.90 -1.50
C TYR A 11 10.32 -8.55 -2.71
N SER A 12 11.54 -9.06 -2.52
CA SER A 12 12.19 -9.89 -3.54
C SER A 12 11.55 -11.28 -3.59
N ASN A 13 11.37 -11.82 -4.79
CA ASN A 13 10.96 -13.22 -4.95
C ASN A 13 12.08 -14.20 -4.54
N ASP A 14 13.34 -13.77 -4.64
CA ASP A 14 14.52 -14.58 -4.29
C ASP A 14 14.82 -14.55 -2.78
N ASP A 15 14.33 -13.53 -2.08
CA ASP A 15 14.46 -13.37 -0.63
C ASP A 15 13.23 -12.63 -0.08
N SER A 16 12.25 -13.40 0.38
CA SER A 16 10.95 -12.89 0.86
C SER A 16 11.06 -12.02 2.11
N GLU A 17 12.21 -12.03 2.80
CA GLU A 17 12.45 -11.22 3.99
C GLU A 17 13.09 -9.86 3.66
N THR A 18 13.62 -9.71 2.44
CA THR A 18 14.28 -8.48 2.02
C THR A 18 13.30 -7.52 1.33
N LEU A 19 13.00 -6.42 2.03
CA LEU A 19 12.25 -5.29 1.50
C LEU A 19 13.16 -4.38 0.65
N LEU A 20 12.77 -4.10 -0.58
CA LEU A 20 13.51 -3.30 -1.56
C LEU A 20 12.80 -1.97 -1.83
N GLU A 21 13.55 -0.85 -1.83
CA GLU A 21 13.03 0.45 -2.30
C GLU A 21 12.95 0.46 -3.84
N MET A 22 11.77 0.78 -4.37
CA MET A 22 11.45 0.72 -5.79
C MET A 22 11.26 2.13 -6.36
N LYS A 23 11.55 2.28 -7.67
CA LYS A 23 11.31 3.54 -8.39
C LYS A 23 9.91 3.61 -9.03
N GLU A 24 9.28 2.47 -9.27
CA GLU A 24 7.99 2.37 -9.94
C GLU A 24 7.22 1.13 -9.48
N VAL A 25 5.89 1.16 -9.62
CA VAL A 25 4.98 0.03 -9.44
C VAL A 25 4.03 -0.05 -10.62
N SER A 26 3.72 -1.26 -11.10
CA SER A 26 2.77 -1.52 -12.18
C SER A 26 1.72 -2.52 -11.72
N PHE A 27 0.45 -2.24 -11.96
CA PHE A 27 -0.67 -3.13 -11.64
C PHE A 27 -1.16 -3.85 -12.90
N LEU A 28 -1.12 -5.18 -12.88
CA LEU A 28 -1.81 -6.02 -13.86
C LEU A 28 -3.15 -6.45 -13.27
N ALA A 29 -4.21 -5.68 -13.53
CA ALA A 29 -5.51 -5.87 -12.90
C ALA A 29 -6.67 -5.48 -13.82
N THR A 30 -7.88 -5.93 -13.49
CA THR A 30 -9.10 -5.49 -14.17
C THR A 30 -9.45 -4.05 -13.76
N PRO A 31 -10.29 -3.34 -14.54
CA PRO A 31 -10.78 -2.02 -14.14
C PRO A 31 -11.54 -1.99 -12.82
N GLU A 32 -12.11 -3.10 -12.37
CA GLU A 32 -12.80 -3.21 -11.08
C GLU A 32 -11.79 -3.17 -9.93
N ILE A 33 -10.79 -4.04 -9.97
CA ILE A 33 -9.71 -4.07 -8.97
C ILE A 33 -8.96 -2.73 -8.91
N LEU A 34 -8.74 -2.07 -10.06
CA LEU A 34 -8.11 -0.74 -10.07
C LEU A 34 -8.95 0.32 -9.33
N ARG A 35 -10.28 0.21 -9.35
CA ARG A 35 -11.16 1.11 -8.58
C ARG A 35 -11.10 0.78 -7.09
N GLU A 36 -11.11 -0.50 -6.73
CA GLU A 36 -10.96 -0.92 -5.33
C GLU A 36 -9.62 -0.45 -4.75
N ILE A 37 -8.51 -0.56 -5.49
CA ILE A 37 -7.21 -0.02 -5.06
C ILE A 37 -7.29 1.48 -4.84
N ALA A 38 -7.97 2.22 -5.73
CA ALA A 38 -8.15 3.66 -5.56
C ALA A 38 -8.99 3.98 -4.32
N GLU A 39 -10.08 3.25 -4.08
CA GLU A 39 -10.94 3.40 -2.90
C GLU A 39 -10.16 3.11 -1.61
N PHE A 40 -9.34 2.06 -1.60
CA PHE A 40 -8.43 1.76 -0.50
C PHE A 40 -7.47 2.90 -0.20
N LEU A 41 -6.76 3.43 -1.22
CA LEU A 41 -5.81 4.52 -1.02
C LEU A 41 -6.47 5.79 -0.47
N MET A 42 -7.70 6.08 -0.90
CA MET A 42 -8.50 7.19 -0.37
C MET A 42 -8.88 6.95 1.10
N ALA A 43 -9.38 5.76 1.45
CA ALA A 43 -9.72 5.40 2.82
C ALA A 43 -8.49 5.44 3.75
N SER A 44 -7.32 5.01 3.25
CA SER A 44 -6.07 5.07 4.00
C SER A 44 -5.65 6.50 4.31
N ALA A 45 -5.77 7.42 3.34
CA ALA A 45 -5.47 8.84 3.56
C ALA A 45 -6.38 9.41 4.66
N GLU A 46 -7.69 9.21 4.58
CA GLU A 46 -8.66 9.67 5.59
C GLU A 46 -8.35 9.07 6.98
N LYS A 47 -7.94 7.80 7.03
CA LYS A 47 -7.61 7.13 8.28
C LYS A 47 -6.32 7.66 8.90
N PHE A 48 -5.29 7.90 8.10
CA PHE A 48 -4.03 8.48 8.57
C PHE A 48 -4.19 9.93 9.04
N GLU A 49 -5.10 10.70 8.46
CA GLU A 49 -5.42 12.06 8.91
C GLU A 49 -6.19 12.07 10.24
N SER A 50 -7.11 11.11 10.43
CA SER A 50 -8.01 11.08 11.58
C SER A 50 -7.46 10.31 12.80
N ASP A 51 -6.52 9.38 12.60
CA ASP A 51 -6.01 8.50 13.65
C ASP A 51 -4.47 8.45 13.66
N ASN A 52 -3.87 9.01 14.70
CA ASN A 52 -2.42 9.01 14.89
C ASN A 52 -1.83 7.67 15.36
N LYS A 53 -2.67 6.66 15.61
CA LYS A 53 -2.21 5.33 16.03
C LYS A 53 -2.20 4.29 14.91
N VAL A 54 -2.66 4.65 13.71
CA VAL A 54 -2.61 3.74 12.57
C VAL A 54 -1.32 3.97 11.81
N ASP A 55 -0.48 2.93 11.82
CA ASP A 55 0.83 2.95 11.17
C ASP A 55 0.79 2.38 9.75
N HIS A 56 -0.10 1.42 9.48
CA HIS A 56 -0.30 0.84 8.16
C HIS A 56 -1.70 0.25 8.01
N LEU A 57 -2.11 0.06 6.76
CA LEU A 57 -3.37 -0.59 6.37
C LEU A 57 -3.10 -1.51 5.19
N HIS A 58 -3.74 -2.68 5.18
CA HIS A 58 -3.63 -3.66 4.11
C HIS A 58 -4.88 -3.62 3.22
N PHE A 59 -4.71 -3.69 1.90
CA PHE A 59 -5.81 -3.72 0.95
C PHE A 59 -6.73 -4.93 1.19
N GLN A 60 -6.16 -6.08 1.54
CA GLN A 60 -6.89 -7.31 1.83
C GLN A 60 -7.84 -7.21 3.04
N ASP A 61 -7.62 -6.28 3.96
CA ASP A 61 -8.50 -6.08 5.12
C ASP A 61 -9.84 -5.43 4.71
N PHE A 62 -9.87 -4.75 3.57
CA PHE A 62 -11.03 -3.99 3.07
C PHE A 62 -11.83 -4.79 2.04
N PHE A 63 -11.12 -5.47 1.14
CA PHE A 63 -11.69 -6.23 0.05
C PHE A 63 -11.22 -7.66 0.25
N ASN A 64 -12.14 -8.56 0.62
CA ASN A 64 -11.90 -9.94 1.05
C ASN A 64 -11.24 -10.80 -0.05
N ILE A 65 -9.97 -10.54 -0.34
CA ILE A 65 -9.12 -11.24 -1.30
C ILE A 65 -8.38 -12.40 -0.62
N ASN A 66 -7.85 -13.33 -1.41
CA ASN A 66 -7.12 -14.47 -0.85
C ASN A 66 -5.62 -14.13 -0.71
N PRO A 67 -5.08 -14.00 0.50
CA PRO A 67 -3.68 -13.63 0.72
C PRO A 67 -2.68 -14.67 0.21
N GLU A 68 -3.11 -15.91 -0.03
CA GLU A 68 -2.27 -16.97 -0.59
C GLU A 68 -2.13 -16.90 -2.12
N ILE A 69 -2.98 -16.09 -2.78
CA ILE A 69 -3.11 -16.06 -4.24
C ILE A 69 -2.90 -14.65 -4.80
N ASP A 70 -3.48 -13.64 -4.15
CA ASP A 70 -3.54 -12.28 -4.64
C ASP A 70 -2.47 -11.41 -3.97
N PRO A 71 -1.76 -10.53 -4.72
CA PRO A 71 -0.81 -9.61 -4.14
C PRO A 71 -1.53 -8.56 -3.28
N ASP A 72 -0.95 -8.23 -2.14
CA ASP A 72 -1.48 -7.19 -1.26
C ASP A 72 -0.89 -5.81 -1.60
N VAL A 73 -1.66 -4.75 -1.33
CA VAL A 73 -1.23 -3.36 -1.43
C VAL A 73 -1.30 -2.76 -0.04
N ILE A 74 -0.14 -2.35 0.48
CA ILE A 74 -0.03 -1.85 1.86
C ILE A 74 0.25 -0.36 1.80
N SER A 75 -0.61 0.43 2.46
CA SER A 75 -0.34 1.84 2.71
C SER A 75 0.30 1.99 4.08
N VAL A 76 1.40 2.74 4.17
CA VAL A 76 2.15 2.95 5.42
C VAL A 76 2.18 4.45 5.72
N LYS A 77 1.83 4.82 6.95
CA LYS A 77 1.85 6.22 7.40
C LYS A 77 3.30 6.66 7.58
N LYS A 78 3.69 7.70 6.86
CA LYS A 78 4.96 8.38 7.11
C LYS A 78 4.81 9.21 8.39
N LEU A 79 5.58 8.87 9.42
CA LEU A 79 5.70 9.72 10.60
C LEU A 79 6.54 10.95 10.22
N GLU A 80 6.09 12.13 10.63
CA GLU A 80 6.92 13.34 10.56
C GLU A 80 7.94 13.24 11.69
N ASP A 81 9.24 13.35 11.35
CA ASP A 81 10.35 13.42 12.32
C ASP A 81 10.31 14.73 13.13
#